data_AF-A0AA38LVB8-F1
#
_entry.id   AF-A0AA38LVB8-F1
#
_cell.length_a   1.000
_cell.length_b   1.000
_cell.length_c   1.000
_cell.angle_alpha   90.00
_cell.angle_beta   90.00
_cell.angle_gamma   90.00
#
_symmetry.space_group_name_H-M   'P 1'
#
loop_
_entity.id
_entity.type
_entity.pdbx_description
1 polymer ?
#
loop_
_entity_poly.entity_id
_entity_poly.type
_entity_poly.pdbx_seq_one_letter_code
_entity_poly.pdbx_strand_id
1 'polypeptide(L)'
;MSSSPPSAHAYNHDGVLVSDVPESQRVSALTDETRKVNDNRTGAEAIAPTVGPRSDSASNSVSTAAGPPAAGPPAGRPKLDKFAYSFWDPQMAPFRKIVYKILGGGSIVTIIIMWLALPMYWGSLWLSNVYTNNLGVRIVDYDGGAIGQAVVQGLMSRTGQLGYFTSPASAWPNAQGLIDSMLDEQEWAAISINSGTTSTLQIARQNGLQSYNGSQAITVYYAQARNELAVNSYLVPLIQQALGEITGQLSAQSTAQYLQANSGNATAISLLAQAPSTISNSIYYTLDNLRPYNQPVANAITLVGLIYCLIFAFIIAMMGNGAREIISPFMTTRSYILYRLGTPLLLYMPIALFFAMVNLPFRIHFDAHFSYAGGFFLWAFTVYLSMCALGLAVEFALTIVGPKFIGFFLVCWIIVNVSTVALPHELQPWIFRYGAGMPFYNINRTVRTIIFNTKNEIGQNLGILIAWIVVSLITVSLATWLSRRKAVNLHRKAKTEEERM
;
A
#
# COMPACT_ATOMS: atom_id res chain seq x y z
N MET A 1 -11.83 14.53 -31.57
CA MET A 1 -11.75 15.97 -31.29
C MET A 1 -11.10 16.13 -29.93
N SER A 2 -9.86 16.64 -29.89
CA SER A 2 -9.04 16.75 -28.69
C SER A 2 -9.36 18.03 -27.92
N SER A 3 -9.66 17.92 -26.63
CA SER A 3 -9.76 19.05 -25.71
C SER A 3 -8.48 19.15 -24.87
N SER A 4 -7.76 20.26 -25.02
CA SER A 4 -6.59 20.62 -24.22
C SER A 4 -6.95 20.88 -22.74
N PRO A 5 -6.03 20.66 -21.79
CA PRO A 5 -6.22 21.04 -20.38
C PRO A 5 -5.92 22.53 -20.13
N PRO A 6 -6.40 23.14 -19.03
CA PRO A 6 -6.25 24.57 -18.78
C PRO A 6 -4.83 24.94 -18.31
N SER A 7 -4.36 26.09 -18.77
CA SER A 7 -3.05 26.69 -18.46
C SER A 7 -2.96 27.17 -17.00
N ALA A 8 -1.88 26.80 -16.31
CA ALA A 8 -1.55 27.32 -14.98
C ALA A 8 -1.00 28.76 -15.10
N HIS A 9 -1.60 29.71 -14.39
CA HIS A 9 -1.10 31.07 -14.29
C HIS A 9 -0.15 31.23 -13.11
N ALA A 10 1.00 31.86 -13.34
CA ALA A 10 1.97 32.18 -12.29
C ALA A 10 1.65 33.54 -11.64
N TYR A 11 1.74 33.57 -10.31
CA TYR A 11 1.53 34.75 -9.46
C TYR A 11 2.85 35.10 -8.74
N ASN A 12 3.11 36.38 -8.47
CA ASN A 12 4.26 36.78 -7.66
C ASN A 12 3.97 36.58 -6.15
N HIS A 13 4.96 36.87 -5.29
CA HIS A 13 4.86 36.77 -3.82
C HIS A 13 3.72 37.58 -3.17
N ASP A 14 3.15 38.55 -3.88
CA ASP A 14 2.06 39.41 -3.43
C ASP A 14 0.70 39.04 -4.06
N GLY A 15 0.62 37.93 -4.82
CA GLY A 15 -0.63 37.40 -5.34
C GLY A 15 -1.18 38.10 -6.59
N VAL A 16 -0.31 38.78 -7.37
CA VAL A 16 -0.68 39.44 -8.65
C VAL A 16 -0.27 38.58 -9.85
N LEU A 17 -1.13 38.50 -10.88
CA LEU A 17 -0.85 37.82 -12.15
C LEU A 17 0.34 38.48 -12.86
N VAL A 18 1.34 37.68 -13.23
CA VAL A 18 2.59 38.16 -13.86
C VAL A 18 2.38 38.86 -15.21
N SER A 19 1.20 38.67 -15.85
CA SER A 19 0.80 39.35 -17.09
C SER A 19 0.45 40.84 -16.91
N ASP A 20 0.18 41.28 -15.69
CA ASP A 20 -0.44 42.60 -15.45
C ASP A 20 0.56 43.65 -14.91
N VAL A 21 1.86 43.34 -14.93
CA VAL A 21 2.93 44.26 -14.50
C VAL A 21 3.45 45.09 -15.70
N PRO A 22 3.43 46.43 -15.63
CA PRO A 22 3.93 47.29 -16.70
C PRO A 22 5.41 47.05 -17.04
N GLU A 23 5.72 47.05 -18.33
CA GLU A 23 7.03 46.69 -18.91
C GLU A 23 8.22 47.54 -18.40
N SER A 24 7.94 48.74 -17.86
CA SER A 24 8.94 49.64 -17.28
C SER A 24 9.53 49.18 -15.94
N GLN A 25 8.94 48.18 -15.26
CA GLN A 25 9.44 47.66 -13.98
C GLN A 25 10.21 46.33 -14.07
N ARG A 26 10.27 45.69 -15.24
CA ARG A 26 10.96 44.40 -15.42
C ARG A 26 12.49 44.50 -15.44
N VAL A 27 13.05 45.67 -15.71
CA VAL A 27 14.51 45.85 -15.87
C VAL A 27 15.22 46.15 -14.54
N SER A 28 14.53 46.74 -13.56
CA SER A 28 15.14 47.14 -12.28
C SER A 28 15.30 46.00 -11.26
N ALA A 29 14.51 44.92 -11.38
CA ALA A 29 14.57 43.77 -10.47
C ALA A 29 15.77 42.84 -10.74
N LEU A 30 16.26 42.78 -11.99
CA LEU A 30 17.40 41.95 -12.37
C LEU A 30 18.76 42.53 -11.94
N THR A 31 18.84 43.86 -11.76
CA THR A 31 20.06 44.55 -11.34
C THR A 31 20.33 44.47 -9.83
N ASP A 32 19.30 44.31 -8.99
CA ASP A 32 19.46 44.27 -7.53
C ASP A 32 19.80 42.87 -6.98
N GLU A 33 19.37 41.81 -7.67
CA GLU A 33 19.72 40.43 -7.30
C GLU A 33 21.18 40.10 -7.61
N THR A 34 21.71 40.64 -8.71
CA THR A 34 23.12 40.46 -9.10
C THR A 34 24.08 41.21 -8.17
N ARG A 35 23.61 42.27 -7.49
CA ARG A 35 24.40 43.08 -6.55
C ARG A 35 24.52 42.43 -5.17
N LYS A 36 23.48 41.73 -4.69
CA LYS A 36 23.49 41.06 -3.37
C LYS A 36 24.30 39.76 -3.32
N VAL A 37 24.54 39.11 -4.46
CA VAL A 37 25.35 37.87 -4.52
C VAL A 37 26.85 38.15 -4.47
N ASN A 38 27.31 39.33 -4.90
CA ASN A 38 28.73 39.69 -4.89
C ASN A 38 29.24 40.26 -3.55
N ASP A 39 28.39 40.87 -2.72
CA ASP A 39 28.80 41.45 -1.43
C ASP A 39 29.11 40.41 -0.34
N ASN A 40 28.64 39.17 -0.47
CA ASN A 40 28.92 38.09 0.50
C ASN A 40 30.24 37.34 0.25
N ARG A 41 31.09 37.80 -0.68
CA ARG A 41 32.35 37.14 -1.04
C ARG A 41 33.62 37.92 -0.68
N THR A 42 33.51 39.06 -0.01
CA THR A 42 34.65 39.89 0.39
C THR A 42 34.59 40.19 1.89
N GLY A 43 35.30 39.41 2.71
CA GLY A 43 35.43 39.69 4.14
C GLY A 43 35.98 38.55 4.99
N ALA A 44 37.20 38.08 4.72
CA ALA A 44 38.13 37.58 5.75
C ALA A 44 39.53 37.41 5.14
N GLU A 45 40.51 37.97 5.84
CA GLU A 45 41.82 38.39 5.36
C GLU A 45 42.86 37.29 5.14
N ALA A 46 43.85 37.66 4.33
CA ALA A 46 45.06 36.93 4.03
C ALA A 46 46.06 36.97 5.19
N ILE A 47 46.75 35.84 5.43
CA ILE A 47 48.12 35.81 5.96
C ILE A 47 48.92 34.72 5.23
N ALA A 48 49.90 35.15 4.45
CA ALA A 48 51.12 34.40 4.09
C ALA A 48 52.28 35.29 4.56
N PRO A 49 53.44 34.76 5.02
CA PRO A 49 54.32 33.97 4.14
C PRO A 49 55.18 32.89 4.85
N THR A 50 55.74 31.95 4.08
CA THR A 50 57.21 31.67 3.98
C THR A 50 57.49 30.32 3.33
N VAL A 51 58.47 30.32 2.43
CA VAL A 51 59.03 29.15 1.74
C VAL A 51 60.20 28.61 2.56
N GLY A 52 60.24 27.28 2.78
CA GLY A 52 61.35 26.55 3.40
C GLY A 52 61.09 25.02 3.36
N PRO A 53 62.12 24.16 3.35
CA PRO A 53 62.18 23.01 2.44
C PRO A 53 61.58 21.70 2.97
N ARG A 54 61.34 20.79 2.01
CA ARG A 54 61.07 19.35 2.11
C ARG A 54 61.52 18.71 3.43
N SER A 55 60.60 17.96 4.05
CA SER A 55 60.95 16.75 4.80
C SER A 55 59.91 15.67 4.52
N ASP A 56 60.41 14.55 4.00
CA ASP A 56 59.72 13.29 3.94
C ASP A 56 59.40 12.81 5.36
N SER A 57 58.18 12.34 5.60
CA SER A 57 57.89 11.07 6.28
C SER A 57 56.45 11.00 6.81
N ALA A 58 55.95 9.76 6.83
CA ALA A 58 54.76 9.24 7.50
C ALA A 58 53.50 9.08 6.62
N SER A 59 53.57 8.02 5.83
CA SER A 59 52.45 7.24 5.30
C SER A 59 51.43 6.91 6.40
N ASN A 60 50.22 7.47 6.32
CA ASN A 60 49.07 6.95 7.02
C ASN A 60 48.48 5.76 6.25
N SER A 61 48.74 4.57 6.77
CA SER A 61 48.16 3.30 6.37
C SER A 61 46.66 3.24 6.70
N VAL A 62 45.81 3.39 5.69
CA VAL A 62 44.47 2.77 5.71
C VAL A 62 44.58 1.54 4.82
N SER A 63 44.76 0.38 5.47
CA SER A 63 44.73 -0.92 4.80
C SER A 63 43.32 -1.15 4.27
N THR A 64 43.12 -0.89 2.97
CA THR A 64 42.01 -1.46 2.22
C THR A 64 42.22 -2.97 2.18
N ALA A 65 41.39 -3.69 2.95
CA ALA A 65 41.35 -5.14 2.92
C ALA A 65 41.11 -5.59 1.47
N ALA A 66 42.13 -6.20 0.88
CA ALA A 66 42.09 -6.76 -0.45
C ALA A 66 40.97 -7.81 -0.50
N GLY A 67 39.98 -7.57 -1.36
CA GLY A 67 39.07 -8.63 -1.80
C GLY A 67 39.88 -9.79 -2.41
N PRO A 68 39.32 -11.01 -2.45
CA PRO A 68 40.04 -12.16 -2.99
C PRO A 68 40.52 -11.86 -4.42
N PRO A 69 41.72 -12.36 -4.80
CA PRO A 69 42.28 -12.06 -6.11
C PRO A 69 41.27 -12.49 -7.17
N ALA A 70 40.85 -11.53 -8.00
CA ALA A 70 40.08 -11.82 -9.20
C ALA A 70 40.81 -12.93 -9.95
N ALA A 71 40.13 -14.05 -10.19
CA ALA A 71 40.66 -15.14 -10.98
C ALA A 71 41.31 -14.54 -12.23
N GLY A 72 42.60 -14.84 -12.42
CA GLY A 72 43.38 -14.30 -13.53
C GLY A 72 42.63 -14.53 -14.85
N PRO A 73 42.74 -13.60 -15.81
CA PRO A 73 42.04 -13.76 -17.08
C PRO A 73 42.41 -15.12 -17.69
N PRO A 74 41.45 -15.83 -18.31
CA PRO A 74 41.71 -17.13 -18.91
C PRO A 74 42.92 -17.02 -19.85
N ALA A 75 43.82 -18.00 -19.75
CA ALA A 75 45.07 -18.03 -20.49
C ALA A 75 44.84 -17.71 -21.98
N GLY A 76 45.49 -16.65 -22.48
CA GLY A 76 45.45 -16.26 -23.89
C GLY A 76 44.89 -14.86 -24.23
N ARG A 77 44.61 -13.98 -23.26
CA ARG A 77 44.23 -12.58 -23.56
C ARG A 77 45.43 -11.64 -23.46
N PRO A 78 45.61 -10.68 -24.39
CA PRO A 78 46.67 -9.69 -24.32
C PRO A 78 46.55 -8.91 -23.00
N LYS A 79 47.67 -8.75 -22.27
CA LYS A 79 47.75 -7.85 -21.12
C LYS A 79 47.54 -6.42 -21.62
N LEU A 80 46.36 -5.88 -21.36
CA LEU A 80 46.01 -4.50 -21.67
C LEU A 80 46.43 -3.61 -20.50
N ASP A 81 47.00 -2.44 -20.81
CA ASP A 81 47.32 -1.44 -19.83
C ASP A 81 46.06 -0.84 -19.19
N LYS A 82 46.11 -0.62 -17.86
CA LYS A 82 44.99 -0.04 -17.13
C LYS A 82 44.79 1.42 -17.55
N PHE A 83 43.54 1.81 -17.81
CA PHE A 83 43.14 3.18 -18.14
C PHE A 83 43.69 3.76 -19.46
N ALA A 84 44.20 2.91 -20.36
CA ALA A 84 44.89 3.36 -21.58
C ALA A 84 44.03 3.35 -22.87
N TYR A 85 42.82 2.78 -22.84
CA TYR A 85 42.02 2.53 -24.05
C TYR A 85 40.67 3.23 -24.02
N SER A 86 40.24 3.70 -25.19
CA SER A 86 38.87 4.13 -25.45
C SER A 86 37.95 2.94 -25.70
N PHE A 87 36.65 3.11 -25.44
CA PHE A 87 35.66 2.04 -25.57
C PHE A 87 35.62 1.42 -26.98
N TRP A 88 35.87 2.23 -28.02
CA TRP A 88 35.80 1.82 -29.42
C TRP A 88 37.12 1.29 -29.99
N ASP A 89 38.21 1.28 -29.21
CA ASP A 89 39.50 0.79 -29.68
C ASP A 89 39.42 -0.68 -30.14
N PRO A 90 40.13 -1.09 -31.20
CA PRO A 90 40.08 -2.46 -31.71
C PRO A 90 40.40 -3.50 -30.63
N GLN A 91 41.33 -3.16 -29.72
CA GLN A 91 41.76 -4.00 -28.61
C GLN A 91 40.67 -4.23 -27.55
N MET A 92 39.65 -3.35 -27.49
CA MET A 92 38.49 -3.48 -26.61
C MET A 92 37.34 -4.29 -27.23
N ALA A 93 37.42 -4.70 -28.50
CA ALA A 93 36.39 -5.50 -29.18
C ALA A 93 35.92 -6.76 -28.40
N PRO A 94 36.80 -7.60 -27.82
CA PRO A 94 36.36 -8.76 -27.04
C PRO A 94 35.61 -8.35 -25.75
N PHE A 95 35.98 -7.23 -25.12
CA PHE A 95 35.30 -6.71 -23.94
C PHE A 95 33.93 -6.11 -24.29
N ARG A 96 33.82 -5.37 -25.41
CA ARG A 96 32.53 -4.89 -25.93
C ARG A 96 31.55 -6.04 -26.14
N LYS A 97 31.99 -7.17 -26.70
CA LYS A 97 31.15 -8.37 -26.88
C LYS A 97 30.63 -8.91 -25.53
N ILE A 98 31.46 -8.90 -24.49
CA ILE A 98 31.03 -9.29 -23.13
C ILE A 98 30.00 -8.31 -22.58
N VAL A 99 30.27 -7.00 -22.72
CA VAL A 99 29.34 -5.94 -22.28
C VAL A 99 27.99 -6.08 -22.98
N TYR A 100 27.95 -6.23 -24.31
CA TYR A 100 26.70 -6.42 -25.04
C TYR A 100 25.99 -7.72 -24.65
N LYS A 101 26.71 -8.79 -24.36
CA LYS A 101 26.09 -10.03 -23.88
C LYS A 101 25.45 -9.86 -22.50
N ILE A 102 26.13 -9.17 -21.58
CA ILE A 102 25.62 -8.92 -20.22
C ILE A 102 24.44 -7.94 -20.27
N LEU A 103 24.60 -6.79 -20.92
CA LEU A 103 23.57 -5.76 -20.98
C LEU A 103 22.40 -6.19 -21.85
N GLY A 104 22.64 -6.67 -23.07
CA GLY A 104 21.58 -7.14 -23.96
C GLY A 104 20.85 -8.36 -23.41
N GLY A 105 21.59 -9.36 -22.91
CA GLY A 105 21.00 -10.52 -22.26
C GLY A 105 20.22 -10.15 -20.99
N GLY A 106 20.78 -9.26 -20.16
CA GLY A 106 20.11 -8.71 -18.99
C GLY A 106 18.82 -7.97 -19.34
N SER A 107 18.83 -7.12 -20.36
CA SER A 107 17.65 -6.40 -20.85
C SER A 107 16.56 -7.36 -21.33
N ILE A 108 16.90 -8.41 -22.08
CA ILE A 108 15.93 -9.42 -22.53
C ILE A 108 15.30 -10.13 -21.32
N VAL A 109 16.11 -10.56 -20.35
CA VAL A 109 15.62 -11.19 -19.12
C VAL A 109 14.70 -10.24 -18.34
N THR A 110 15.08 -8.97 -18.22
CA THR A 110 14.24 -7.94 -17.60
C THR A 110 12.90 -7.79 -18.31
N ILE A 111 12.88 -7.73 -19.65
CA ILE A 111 11.64 -7.64 -20.44
C ILE A 111 10.76 -8.88 -20.21
N ILE A 112 11.34 -10.08 -20.19
CA ILE A 112 10.59 -11.32 -19.93
C ILE A 112 9.95 -11.25 -18.55
N ILE A 113 10.71 -10.89 -17.51
CA ILE A 113 10.19 -10.81 -16.14
C ILE A 113 9.15 -9.70 -16.01
N MET A 114 9.34 -8.58 -16.70
CA MET A 114 8.37 -7.49 -16.75
C MET A 114 7.01 -8.00 -17.26
N TRP A 115 7.00 -8.77 -18.35
CA TRP A 115 5.77 -9.35 -18.90
C TRP A 115 5.22 -10.52 -18.09
N LEU A 116 6.04 -11.22 -17.31
CA LEU A 116 5.57 -12.28 -16.41
C LEU A 116 4.99 -11.72 -15.10
N ALA A 117 5.55 -10.63 -14.57
CA ALA A 117 5.22 -10.14 -13.25
C ALA A 117 4.27 -8.93 -13.30
N LEU A 118 4.56 -7.88 -14.09
CA LEU A 118 3.76 -6.66 -14.05
C LEU A 118 2.27 -6.89 -14.34
N PRO A 119 1.86 -7.73 -15.32
CA PRO A 119 0.45 -7.98 -15.56
C PRO A 119 -0.32 -8.51 -14.34
N MET A 120 0.33 -9.11 -13.34
CA MET A 120 -0.31 -9.47 -12.08
C MET A 120 -0.83 -8.24 -11.32
N TYR A 121 -0.01 -7.19 -11.19
CA TYR A 121 -0.44 -5.98 -10.48
C TYR A 121 -1.50 -5.22 -11.26
N TRP A 122 -1.33 -5.05 -12.58
CA TRP A 122 -2.34 -4.38 -13.42
C TRP A 122 -3.64 -5.19 -13.45
N GLY A 123 -3.55 -6.52 -13.56
CA GLY A 123 -4.69 -7.43 -13.52
C GLY A 123 -5.44 -7.38 -12.19
N SER A 124 -4.77 -7.06 -11.09
CA SER A 124 -5.42 -6.89 -9.79
C SER A 124 -6.31 -5.64 -9.71
N LEU A 125 -6.17 -4.70 -10.66
CA LEU A 125 -6.92 -3.44 -10.72
C LEU A 125 -7.85 -3.34 -11.93
N TRP A 126 -7.57 -4.08 -13.01
CA TRP A 126 -8.13 -3.84 -14.35
C TRP A 126 -9.66 -3.81 -14.44
N LEU A 127 -10.35 -4.67 -13.69
CA LEU A 127 -11.80 -4.86 -13.78
C LEU A 127 -12.53 -4.52 -12.47
N SER A 128 -11.92 -3.73 -11.58
CA SER A 128 -12.52 -3.38 -10.29
C SER A 128 -13.91 -2.73 -10.43
N ASN A 129 -14.11 -1.88 -11.45
CA ASN A 129 -15.41 -1.27 -11.75
C ASN A 129 -16.51 -2.29 -12.07
N VAL A 130 -16.14 -3.40 -12.73
CA VAL A 130 -17.09 -4.45 -13.16
C VAL A 130 -17.46 -5.36 -12.00
N TYR A 131 -16.53 -5.60 -11.07
CA TYR A 131 -16.73 -6.45 -9.89
C TYR A 131 -17.38 -5.73 -8.70
N THR A 132 -17.85 -4.49 -8.87
CA THR A 132 -18.55 -3.73 -7.82
C THR A 132 -19.82 -4.43 -7.34
N ASN A 133 -20.41 -5.30 -8.17
CA ASN A 133 -21.56 -6.12 -7.83
C ASN A 133 -21.28 -7.17 -6.74
N ASN A 134 -20.01 -7.50 -6.49
CA ASN A 134 -19.60 -8.38 -5.40
C ASN A 134 -19.54 -7.64 -4.05
N LEU A 135 -19.60 -6.31 -4.04
CA LEU A 135 -19.74 -5.53 -2.81
C LEU A 135 -21.19 -5.64 -2.32
N GLY A 136 -21.42 -6.62 -1.44
CA GLY A 136 -22.73 -6.87 -0.85
C GLY A 136 -23.21 -5.69 0.00
N VAL A 137 -24.42 -5.19 -0.29
CA VAL A 137 -25.10 -4.15 0.49
C VAL A 137 -26.42 -4.68 1.01
N ARG A 138 -26.52 -4.81 2.33
CA ARG A 138 -27.74 -5.27 3.01
C ARG A 138 -28.75 -4.14 3.10
N ILE A 139 -30.02 -4.42 2.83
CA ILE A 139 -31.12 -3.47 3.00
C ILE A 139 -32.09 -4.03 4.03
N VAL A 140 -32.41 -3.24 5.06
CA VAL A 140 -33.39 -3.59 6.09
C VAL A 140 -34.44 -2.48 6.18
N ASP A 141 -35.69 -2.85 5.98
CA ASP A 141 -36.83 -1.94 6.07
C ASP A 141 -37.53 -2.07 7.43
N TYR A 142 -37.27 -1.12 8.34
CA TYR A 142 -38.00 -1.00 9.61
C TYR A 142 -39.23 -0.10 9.51
N ASP A 143 -39.39 0.66 8.42
CA ASP A 143 -40.55 1.53 8.22
C ASP A 143 -41.79 0.71 7.87
N GLY A 144 -41.65 -0.23 6.94
CA GLY A 144 -42.75 -1.05 6.42
C GLY A 144 -43.83 -0.27 5.66
N GLY A 145 -43.68 1.05 5.57
CA GLY A 145 -44.57 1.98 4.91
C GLY A 145 -44.20 2.24 3.43
N ALA A 146 -44.90 3.19 2.82
CA ALA A 146 -44.72 3.52 1.41
C ALA A 146 -43.30 4.00 1.09
N ILE A 147 -42.66 4.74 2.00
CA ILE A 147 -41.29 5.23 1.81
C ILE A 147 -40.30 4.07 1.86
N GLY A 148 -40.39 3.20 2.89
CA GLY A 148 -39.51 2.04 2.99
C GLY A 148 -39.61 1.10 1.79
N GLN A 149 -40.83 0.76 1.38
CA GLN A 149 -41.06 -0.09 0.21
C GLN A 149 -40.50 0.53 -1.08
N ALA A 150 -40.70 1.84 -1.29
CA ALA A 150 -40.17 2.53 -2.46
C ALA A 150 -38.64 2.57 -2.49
N VAL A 151 -37.98 2.79 -1.34
CA VAL A 151 -36.52 2.77 -1.24
C VAL A 151 -35.98 1.37 -1.53
N VAL A 152 -36.58 0.33 -0.94
CA VAL A 152 -36.20 -1.08 -1.21
C VAL A 152 -36.34 -1.40 -2.69
N GLN A 153 -37.47 -1.08 -3.32
CA GLN A 153 -37.69 -1.33 -4.74
C GLN A 153 -36.70 -0.55 -5.62
N GLY A 154 -36.46 0.72 -5.30
CA GLY A 154 -35.52 1.57 -6.02
C GLY A 154 -34.09 1.01 -5.99
N LEU A 155 -33.62 0.54 -4.84
CA LEU A 155 -32.29 -0.06 -4.71
C LEU A 155 -32.20 -1.42 -5.40
N MET A 156 -33.20 -2.28 -5.22
CA MET A 156 -33.24 -3.62 -5.84
C MET A 156 -33.38 -3.58 -7.37
N SER A 157 -33.88 -2.47 -7.94
CA SER A 157 -33.95 -2.27 -9.38
C SER A 157 -32.60 -2.01 -10.05
N ARG A 158 -31.56 -1.67 -9.27
CA ARG A 158 -30.23 -1.34 -9.78
C ARG A 158 -29.42 -2.61 -10.06
N THR A 159 -29.21 -2.92 -11.33
CA THR A 159 -28.38 -4.05 -11.76
C THR A 159 -26.98 -3.60 -12.16
N GLY A 160 -25.96 -4.39 -11.82
CA GLY A 160 -24.57 -4.18 -12.30
C GLY A 160 -23.80 -3.06 -11.59
N GLN A 161 -24.33 -2.50 -10.49
CA GLN A 161 -23.65 -1.58 -9.60
C GLN A 161 -23.18 -2.35 -8.35
N LEU A 162 -23.85 -2.15 -7.21
CA LEU A 162 -23.57 -2.89 -5.98
C LEU A 162 -24.45 -4.14 -5.86
N GLY A 163 -23.99 -5.12 -5.07
CA GLY A 163 -24.74 -6.34 -4.78
C GLY A 163 -25.81 -6.09 -3.72
N TYR A 164 -26.92 -5.45 -4.07
CA TYR A 164 -28.02 -5.19 -3.14
C TYR A 164 -28.80 -6.47 -2.80
N PHE A 165 -29.09 -6.67 -1.51
CA PHE A 165 -29.95 -7.75 -1.05
C PHE A 165 -30.75 -7.33 0.19
N THR A 166 -31.97 -7.86 0.34
CA THR A 166 -32.86 -7.51 1.46
C THR A 166 -32.75 -8.51 2.60
N SER A 167 -33.06 -8.05 3.81
CA SER A 167 -33.20 -8.92 4.99
C SER A 167 -34.43 -8.49 5.80
N PRO A 168 -35.17 -9.44 6.39
CA PRO A 168 -36.33 -9.10 7.18
C PRO A 168 -35.91 -8.35 8.44
N ALA A 169 -36.65 -7.30 8.80
CA ALA A 169 -36.41 -6.51 10.02
C ALA A 169 -36.46 -7.37 11.29
N SER A 170 -37.23 -8.47 11.29
CA SER A 170 -37.31 -9.40 12.41
C SER A 170 -36.00 -10.14 12.72
N ALA A 171 -35.12 -10.30 11.72
CA ALA A 171 -33.80 -10.89 11.93
C ALA A 171 -32.81 -9.90 12.58
N TRP A 172 -33.13 -8.60 12.54
CA TRP A 172 -32.28 -7.52 13.00
C TRP A 172 -33.06 -6.55 13.89
N PRO A 173 -33.65 -7.00 15.02
CA PRO A 173 -34.52 -6.13 15.83
C PRO A 173 -33.80 -4.89 16.40
N ASN A 174 -32.47 -4.96 16.52
CA ASN A 174 -31.63 -3.90 17.08
C ASN A 174 -30.59 -3.47 16.04
N ALA A 175 -30.33 -2.16 15.95
CA ALA A 175 -29.27 -1.60 15.11
C ALA A 175 -27.88 -2.18 15.44
N GLN A 176 -27.64 -2.55 16.71
CA GLN A 176 -26.38 -3.15 17.13
C GLN A 176 -26.08 -4.47 16.42
N GLY A 177 -27.09 -5.34 16.20
CA GLY A 177 -26.87 -6.60 15.48
C GLY A 177 -26.41 -6.34 14.04
N LEU A 178 -27.03 -5.36 13.38
CA LEU A 178 -26.65 -4.93 12.04
C LEU A 178 -25.24 -4.33 12.00
N ILE A 179 -24.84 -3.57 13.03
CA ILE A 179 -23.48 -3.05 13.16
C ILE A 179 -22.48 -4.19 13.37
N ASP A 180 -22.80 -5.18 14.20
CA ASP A 180 -21.92 -6.30 14.50
C ASP A 180 -21.67 -7.20 13.28
N SER A 181 -22.70 -7.46 12.44
CA SER A 181 -22.52 -8.22 11.19
C SER A 181 -21.58 -7.52 10.22
N MET A 182 -21.62 -6.20 10.19
CA MET A 182 -20.72 -5.38 9.39
C MET A 182 -19.29 -5.35 9.91
N LEU A 183 -19.12 -5.27 11.23
CA LEU A 183 -17.80 -5.35 11.87
C LEU A 183 -17.18 -6.74 11.71
N ASP A 184 -18.00 -7.78 11.57
CA ASP A 184 -17.59 -9.15 11.18
C ASP A 184 -17.42 -9.33 9.66
N GLU A 185 -17.55 -8.26 8.88
CA GLU A 185 -17.30 -8.19 7.44
C GLU A 185 -18.22 -9.05 6.55
N GLN A 186 -19.41 -9.42 7.04
CA GLN A 186 -20.40 -10.21 6.29
C GLN A 186 -20.96 -9.46 5.07
N GLU A 187 -20.98 -8.13 5.16
CA GLU A 187 -21.36 -7.21 4.08
C GLU A 187 -20.42 -5.99 4.07
N TRP A 188 -20.47 -5.22 2.99
CA TRP A 188 -19.68 -4.00 2.84
C TRP A 188 -20.41 -2.76 3.36
N ALA A 189 -21.73 -2.71 3.17
CA ALA A 189 -22.59 -1.65 3.70
C ALA A 189 -23.94 -2.22 4.16
N ALA A 190 -24.61 -1.52 5.06
CA ALA A 190 -26.01 -1.77 5.39
C ALA A 190 -26.83 -0.49 5.29
N ILE A 191 -27.99 -0.57 4.67
CA ILE A 191 -28.96 0.51 4.52
C ILE A 191 -30.16 0.17 5.40
N SER A 192 -30.29 0.90 6.50
CA SER A 192 -31.44 0.84 7.41
C SER A 192 -32.43 1.93 7.04
N ILE A 193 -33.65 1.56 6.66
CA ILE A 193 -34.75 2.51 6.59
C ILE A 193 -35.40 2.54 7.97
N ASN A 194 -35.37 3.68 8.64
CA ASN A 194 -35.70 3.77 10.05
C ASN A 194 -37.21 3.66 10.30
N SER A 195 -37.58 3.09 11.45
CA SER A 195 -38.97 2.84 11.82
C SER A 195 -39.80 4.13 11.86
N GLY A 196 -41.00 4.08 11.30
CA GLY A 196 -41.95 5.19 11.31
C GLY A 196 -41.52 6.38 10.46
N THR A 197 -40.63 6.19 9.48
CA THR A 197 -40.24 7.23 8.52
C THR A 197 -41.46 7.79 7.78
N THR A 198 -42.34 6.94 7.28
CA THR A 198 -43.57 7.33 6.57
C THR A 198 -44.52 8.09 7.49
N SER A 199 -44.79 7.56 8.69
CA SER A 199 -45.71 8.20 9.64
C SER A 199 -45.17 9.52 10.19
N THR A 200 -43.87 9.61 10.48
CA THR A 200 -43.25 10.81 11.03
C THR A 200 -43.29 11.95 10.03
N LEU A 201 -43.06 11.68 8.74
CA LEU A 201 -43.20 12.69 7.69
C LEU A 201 -44.65 13.20 7.59
N GLN A 202 -45.64 12.30 7.65
CA GLN A 202 -47.05 12.69 7.61
C GLN A 202 -47.44 13.54 8.83
N ILE A 203 -47.06 13.12 10.04
CA ILE A 203 -47.32 13.85 11.28
C ILE A 203 -46.64 15.23 11.25
N ALA A 204 -45.41 15.32 10.75
CA ALA A 204 -44.68 16.57 10.64
C ALA A 204 -45.40 17.58 9.71
N ARG A 205 -45.94 17.10 8.59
CA ARG A 205 -46.74 17.93 7.67
C ARG A 205 -48.09 18.34 8.26
N GLN A 206 -48.77 17.43 8.96
CA GLN A 206 -50.07 17.68 9.59
C GLN A 206 -50.01 18.63 10.79
N ASN A 207 -48.87 18.73 11.46
CA ASN A 207 -48.71 19.56 12.66
C ASN A 207 -47.72 20.73 12.47
N GLY A 208 -47.12 20.89 11.29
CA GLY A 208 -46.14 21.95 11.02
C GLY A 208 -44.88 21.84 11.87
N LEU A 209 -44.36 20.63 12.10
CA LEU A 209 -43.21 20.39 12.98
C LEU A 209 -41.90 20.87 12.35
N GLN A 210 -41.39 22.03 12.82
CA GLN A 210 -40.09 22.58 12.42
C GLN A 210 -38.90 21.67 12.76
N SER A 211 -39.03 20.82 13.77
CA SER A 211 -37.98 19.90 14.22
C SER A 211 -37.78 18.68 13.29
N TYR A 212 -38.62 18.54 12.25
CA TYR A 212 -38.51 17.40 11.33
C TYR A 212 -37.18 17.40 10.57
N ASN A 213 -36.49 16.25 10.59
CA ASN A 213 -35.22 16.04 9.92
C ASN A 213 -35.28 14.80 9.01
N GLY A 214 -35.40 15.02 7.70
CA GLY A 214 -35.44 13.93 6.72
C GLY A 214 -34.15 13.09 6.66
N SER A 215 -33.02 13.57 7.17
CA SER A 215 -31.76 12.80 7.23
C SER A 215 -31.84 11.59 8.15
N GLN A 216 -32.84 11.54 9.03
CA GLN A 216 -33.10 10.41 9.92
C GLN A 216 -33.96 9.32 9.26
N ALA A 217 -34.42 9.51 8.02
CA ALA A 217 -35.22 8.51 7.32
C ALA A 217 -34.42 7.24 6.99
N ILE A 218 -33.18 7.42 6.53
CA ILE A 218 -32.31 6.32 6.09
C ILE A 218 -30.94 6.48 6.75
N THR A 219 -30.43 5.39 7.31
CA THR A 219 -29.07 5.33 7.85
C THR A 219 -28.26 4.29 7.08
N VAL A 220 -27.13 4.72 6.53
CA VAL A 220 -26.18 3.85 5.83
C VAL A 220 -25.00 3.59 6.73
N TYR A 221 -24.86 2.38 7.21
CA TYR A 221 -23.69 1.93 7.95
C TYR A 221 -22.63 1.42 6.97
N TYR A 222 -21.35 1.67 7.25
CA TYR A 222 -20.19 1.15 6.50
C TYR A 222 -18.91 1.25 7.34
N ALA A 223 -17.89 0.46 6.99
CA ALA A 223 -16.58 0.48 7.66
C ALA A 223 -15.48 0.88 6.68
N GLN A 224 -15.09 2.15 6.68
CA GLN A 224 -14.12 2.68 5.71
C GLN A 224 -12.73 2.04 5.85
N ALA A 225 -12.28 1.79 7.09
CA ALA A 225 -10.96 1.24 7.35
C ALA A 225 -10.78 -0.22 6.92
N ARG A 226 -11.86 -0.93 6.55
CA ARG A 226 -11.78 -2.29 5.95
C ARG A 226 -10.90 -2.27 4.71
N ASN A 227 -11.15 -1.32 3.80
CA ASN A 227 -10.27 -0.97 2.69
C ASN A 227 -10.66 0.42 2.17
N GLU A 228 -9.83 1.43 2.44
CA GLU A 228 -10.12 2.83 2.14
C GLU A 228 -10.24 3.09 0.64
N LEU A 229 -9.46 2.40 -0.20
CA LEU A 229 -9.51 2.57 -1.64
C LEU A 229 -10.85 2.05 -2.21
N ALA A 230 -11.26 0.84 -1.81
CA ALA A 230 -12.52 0.26 -2.25
C ALA A 230 -13.73 1.09 -1.79
N VAL A 231 -13.70 1.55 -0.54
CA VAL A 231 -14.80 2.31 0.04
C VAL A 231 -14.93 3.69 -0.60
N ASN A 232 -13.81 4.41 -0.76
CA ASN A 232 -13.81 5.78 -1.26
C ASN A 232 -14.02 5.85 -2.78
N SER A 233 -13.53 4.86 -3.54
CA SER A 233 -13.62 4.88 -5.01
C SER A 233 -14.86 4.19 -5.57
N TYR A 234 -15.46 3.26 -4.83
CA TYR A 234 -16.59 2.46 -5.32
C TYR A 234 -17.79 2.50 -4.39
N LEU A 235 -17.66 1.99 -3.15
CA LEU A 235 -18.82 1.72 -2.29
C LEU A 235 -19.63 2.98 -1.97
N VAL A 236 -19.02 3.98 -1.34
CA VAL A 236 -19.73 5.18 -0.87
C VAL A 236 -20.25 6.02 -2.04
N PRO A 237 -19.47 6.31 -3.10
CA PRO A 237 -19.98 7.05 -4.25
C PRO A 237 -21.19 6.38 -4.91
N LEU A 238 -21.16 5.05 -5.09
CA LEU A 238 -22.27 4.31 -5.69
C LEU A 238 -23.51 4.32 -4.80
N ILE A 239 -23.36 4.19 -3.47
CA ILE A 239 -24.50 4.31 -2.54
C ILE A 239 -25.07 5.73 -2.55
N GLN A 240 -24.23 6.77 -2.51
CA GLN A 240 -24.67 8.16 -2.53
C GLN A 240 -25.39 8.51 -3.82
N GLN A 241 -24.86 8.05 -4.98
CA GLN A 241 -25.55 8.20 -6.24
C GLN A 241 -26.92 7.50 -6.19
N ALA A 242 -26.96 6.27 -5.68
CA ALA A 242 -28.19 5.49 -5.64
C ALA A 242 -29.27 6.12 -4.76
N LEU A 243 -28.91 6.45 -3.52
CA LEU A 243 -29.83 7.05 -2.57
C LEU A 243 -30.18 8.48 -2.98
N GLY A 244 -29.26 9.28 -3.51
CA GLY A 244 -29.54 10.64 -3.97
C GLY A 244 -30.60 10.69 -5.08
N GLU A 245 -30.52 9.78 -6.05
CA GLU A 245 -31.54 9.67 -7.10
C GLU A 245 -32.89 9.20 -6.54
N ILE A 246 -32.89 8.18 -5.67
CA ILE A 246 -34.12 7.60 -5.09
C ILE A 246 -34.81 8.61 -4.16
N THR A 247 -34.09 9.19 -3.21
CA THR A 247 -34.67 10.13 -2.23
C THR A 247 -35.11 11.44 -2.86
N GLY A 248 -34.39 11.90 -3.89
CA GLY A 248 -34.79 13.06 -4.68
C GLY A 248 -36.11 12.84 -5.42
N GLN A 249 -36.24 11.72 -6.13
CA GLN A 249 -37.50 11.36 -6.81
C GLN A 249 -38.65 11.16 -5.82
N LEU A 250 -38.40 10.42 -4.73
CA LEU A 250 -39.43 10.11 -3.74
C LEU A 250 -39.88 11.36 -2.97
N SER A 251 -38.96 12.28 -2.66
CA SER A 251 -39.30 13.57 -2.03
C SER A 251 -40.16 14.44 -2.94
N ALA A 252 -39.82 14.52 -4.24
CA ALA A 252 -40.60 15.28 -5.21
C ALA A 252 -42.01 14.70 -5.39
N GLN A 253 -42.13 13.37 -5.53
CA GLN A 253 -43.42 12.68 -5.65
C GLN A 253 -44.27 12.84 -4.38
N SER A 254 -43.68 12.61 -3.21
CA SER A 254 -44.36 12.76 -1.92
C SER A 254 -44.87 14.18 -1.69
N THR A 255 -44.08 15.18 -2.07
CA THR A 255 -44.47 16.60 -2.00
C THR A 255 -45.60 16.91 -2.97
N ALA A 256 -45.49 16.49 -4.24
CA ALA A 256 -46.53 16.72 -5.24
C ALA A 256 -47.87 16.08 -4.85
N GLN A 257 -47.85 14.83 -4.37
CA GLN A 257 -49.04 14.14 -3.87
C GLN A 257 -49.68 14.89 -2.69
N TYR A 258 -48.87 15.36 -1.74
CA TYR A 258 -49.38 16.11 -0.58
C TYR A 258 -50.02 17.43 -1.00
N LEU A 259 -49.38 18.20 -1.90
CA LEU A 259 -49.90 19.47 -2.40
C LEU A 259 -51.18 19.28 -3.21
N GLN A 260 -51.26 18.25 -4.05
CA GLN A 260 -52.48 17.94 -4.81
C GLN A 260 -53.64 17.59 -3.87
N ALA A 261 -53.40 16.71 -2.89
CA ALA A 261 -54.40 16.29 -1.92
C ALA A 261 -54.90 17.43 -1.00
N ASN A 262 -54.09 18.46 -0.77
CA ASN A 262 -54.40 19.57 0.13
C ASN A 262 -54.54 20.93 -0.58
N SER A 263 -54.72 20.94 -1.90
CA SER A 263 -54.76 22.16 -2.72
C SER A 263 -55.84 23.18 -2.30
N GLY A 264 -56.95 22.72 -1.69
CA GLY A 264 -58.00 23.57 -1.14
C GLY A 264 -57.92 23.83 0.37
N ASN A 265 -56.92 23.32 1.08
CA ASN A 265 -56.82 23.40 2.54
C ASN A 265 -55.76 24.42 2.98
N ALA A 266 -56.20 25.68 3.20
CA ALA A 266 -55.32 26.78 3.60
C ALA A 266 -54.53 26.49 4.89
N THR A 267 -55.13 25.79 5.86
CA THR A 267 -54.46 25.41 7.11
C THR A 267 -53.31 24.44 6.83
N ALA A 268 -53.53 23.39 6.04
CA ALA A 268 -52.48 22.42 5.69
C ALA A 268 -51.31 23.07 4.93
N ILE A 269 -51.58 24.03 4.04
CA ILE A 269 -50.54 24.77 3.33
C ILE A 269 -49.77 25.70 4.29
N SER A 270 -50.45 26.34 5.24
CA SER A 270 -49.79 27.19 6.25
C SER A 270 -48.87 26.40 7.19
N LEU A 271 -49.26 25.18 7.57
CA LEU A 271 -48.45 24.27 8.38
C LEU A 271 -47.23 23.76 7.61
N LEU A 272 -47.38 23.51 6.31
CA LEU A 272 -46.27 23.13 5.45
C LEU A 272 -45.23 24.25 5.34
N ALA A 273 -45.68 25.51 5.27
CA ALA A 273 -44.79 26.68 5.31
C ALA A 273 -44.05 26.81 6.65
N GLN A 274 -44.65 26.34 7.75
CA GLN A 274 -43.97 26.27 9.06
C GLN A 274 -42.92 25.17 9.11
N ALA A 275 -43.05 24.08 8.35
CA ALA A 275 -42.08 22.96 8.32
C ALA A 275 -41.46 22.75 6.92
N PRO A 276 -40.66 23.71 6.42
CA PRO A 276 -40.15 23.67 5.04
C PRO A 276 -39.24 22.47 4.75
N SER A 277 -38.59 21.89 5.77
CA SER A 277 -37.78 20.68 5.64
C SER A 277 -38.58 19.45 5.17
N THR A 278 -39.89 19.42 5.45
CA THR A 278 -40.80 18.36 4.97
C THR A 278 -41.11 18.43 3.47
N ILE A 279 -40.64 19.49 2.79
CA ILE A 279 -40.71 19.68 1.34
C ILE A 279 -39.32 19.51 0.72
N SER A 280 -38.35 20.34 1.16
CA SER A 280 -37.05 20.45 0.49
C SER A 280 -36.16 19.24 0.69
N ASN A 281 -36.19 18.63 1.88
CA ASN A 281 -35.44 17.43 2.26
C ASN A 281 -36.36 16.48 3.00
N SER A 282 -37.51 16.17 2.40
CA SER A 282 -38.55 15.37 3.05
C SER A 282 -38.08 13.95 3.36
N ILE A 283 -37.17 13.41 2.56
CA ILE A 283 -36.57 12.09 2.73
C ILE A 283 -35.11 12.24 2.37
N TYR A 284 -34.23 11.91 3.30
CA TYR A 284 -32.79 11.99 3.08
C TYR A 284 -32.09 10.85 3.82
N TYR A 285 -30.76 10.78 3.71
CA TYR A 285 -29.97 9.71 4.30
C TYR A 285 -28.79 10.27 5.08
N THR A 286 -28.36 9.51 6.09
CA THR A 286 -27.13 9.78 6.81
C THR A 286 -26.13 8.64 6.58
N LEU A 287 -24.85 9.00 6.52
CA LEU A 287 -23.76 8.05 6.37
C LEU A 287 -23.09 7.87 7.74
N ASP A 288 -23.15 6.66 8.28
CA ASP A 288 -22.51 6.29 9.54
C ASP A 288 -21.29 5.39 9.28
N ASN A 289 -20.12 5.97 9.47
CA ASN A 289 -18.85 5.29 9.28
C ASN A 289 -18.38 4.67 10.59
N LEU A 290 -18.62 3.37 10.73
CA LEU A 290 -18.33 2.60 11.94
C LEU A 290 -16.84 2.56 12.27
N ARG A 291 -15.97 2.64 11.25
CA ARG A 291 -14.52 2.55 11.35
C ARG A 291 -13.85 3.55 10.38
N PRO A 292 -13.74 4.83 10.76
CA PRO A 292 -13.21 5.85 9.88
C PRO A 292 -11.71 5.68 9.64
N TYR A 293 -11.29 5.90 8.40
CA TYR A 293 -9.88 6.01 8.05
C TYR A 293 -9.41 7.45 8.31
N ASN A 294 -9.13 7.76 9.58
CA ASN A 294 -8.83 9.13 10.04
C ASN A 294 -7.32 9.42 10.17
N GLN A 295 -6.45 8.48 9.76
CA GLN A 295 -4.99 8.61 9.85
C GLN A 295 -4.36 8.48 8.44
N PRO A 296 -4.17 9.57 7.69
CA PRO A 296 -3.61 9.51 6.34
C PRO A 296 -2.23 8.82 6.28
N VAL A 297 -1.40 9.00 7.32
CA VAL A 297 -0.08 8.39 7.45
C VAL A 297 -0.14 6.86 7.49
N ALA A 298 -1.27 6.27 7.90
CA ALA A 298 -1.46 4.83 7.88
C ALA A 298 -1.27 4.21 6.48
N ASN A 299 -1.41 5.00 5.40
CA ASN A 299 -1.21 4.53 4.03
C ASN A 299 0.25 4.12 3.78
N ALA A 300 1.17 4.82 4.47
CA ALA A 300 2.58 4.46 4.46
C ALA A 300 2.83 3.11 5.14
N ILE A 301 1.99 2.66 6.08
CA ILE A 301 2.15 1.37 6.74
C ILE A 301 1.42 0.25 5.99
N THR A 302 0.19 0.51 5.55
CA THR A 302 -0.71 -0.50 5.00
C THR A 302 -0.30 -0.99 3.61
N LEU A 303 0.44 -0.19 2.83
CA LEU A 303 0.86 -0.58 1.47
C LEU A 303 2.36 -0.42 1.25
N VAL A 304 2.85 0.83 1.23
CA VAL A 304 4.23 1.13 0.84
C VAL A 304 5.25 0.58 1.86
N GLY A 305 4.91 0.62 3.14
CA GLY A 305 5.73 0.11 4.23
C GLY A 305 5.94 -1.40 4.17
N LEU A 306 4.98 -2.14 3.63
CA LEU A 306 5.14 -3.59 3.40
C LEU A 306 6.24 -3.87 2.38
N ILE A 307 6.33 -3.03 1.33
CA ILE A 307 7.40 -3.10 0.33
C ILE A 307 8.75 -2.80 0.99
N TYR A 308 8.84 -1.75 1.81
CA TYR A 308 10.08 -1.44 2.54
C TYR A 308 10.49 -2.54 3.52
N CYS A 309 9.53 -3.18 4.20
CA CYS A 309 9.78 -4.32 5.08
C CYS A 309 10.49 -5.46 4.32
N LEU A 310 10.01 -5.82 3.13
CA LEU A 310 10.66 -6.81 2.27
C LEU A 310 12.03 -6.34 1.75
N ILE A 311 12.17 -5.06 1.37
CA ILE A 311 13.46 -4.51 0.91
C ILE A 311 14.52 -4.58 2.00
N PHE A 312 14.20 -4.20 3.24
CA PHE A 312 15.14 -4.32 4.35
C PHE A 312 15.50 -5.78 4.64
N ALA A 313 14.52 -6.69 4.60
CA ALA A 313 14.78 -8.12 4.73
C ALA A 313 15.73 -8.64 3.63
N PHE A 314 15.56 -8.15 2.40
CA PHE A 314 16.42 -8.45 1.25
C PHE A 314 17.86 -7.90 1.43
N ILE A 315 18.02 -6.66 1.90
CA ILE A 315 19.34 -6.07 2.17
C ILE A 315 20.13 -6.95 3.15
N ILE A 316 19.48 -7.39 4.23
CA ILE A 316 20.10 -8.28 5.22
C ILE A 316 20.44 -9.65 4.62
N ALA A 317 19.57 -10.22 3.78
CA ALA A 317 19.85 -11.47 3.10
C ALA A 317 21.08 -11.36 2.16
N MET A 318 21.24 -10.22 1.48
CA MET A 318 22.39 -9.91 0.64
C MET A 318 23.68 -9.71 1.44
N MET A 319 23.62 -8.96 2.54
CA MET A 319 24.75 -8.81 3.46
C MET A 319 25.17 -10.16 4.06
N GLY A 320 24.18 -10.97 4.44
CA GLY A 320 24.38 -12.34 4.90
C GLY A 320 25.06 -13.22 3.83
N ASN A 321 24.69 -13.08 2.55
CA ASN A 321 25.36 -13.78 1.47
C ASN A 321 26.85 -13.39 1.36
N GLY A 322 27.16 -12.10 1.38
CA GLY A 322 28.55 -11.61 1.33
C GLY A 322 29.39 -12.13 2.50
N ALA A 323 28.83 -12.12 3.72
CA ALA A 323 29.49 -12.69 4.89
C ALA A 323 29.73 -14.21 4.76
N ARG A 324 28.75 -14.95 4.22
CA ARG A 324 28.85 -16.40 4.01
C ARG A 324 29.93 -16.79 3.01
N GLU A 325 30.19 -15.98 1.98
CA GLU A 325 31.26 -16.27 1.02
C GLU A 325 32.65 -16.32 1.71
N ILE A 326 32.84 -15.53 2.76
CA ILE A 326 34.10 -15.49 3.54
C ILE A 326 34.22 -16.70 4.47
N ILE A 327 33.17 -17.00 5.23
CA ILE A 327 33.26 -18.00 6.33
C ILE A 327 32.91 -19.42 5.89
N SER A 328 32.13 -19.59 4.81
CA SER A 328 31.59 -20.91 4.43
C SER A 328 32.63 -22.00 4.13
N PRO A 329 33.85 -21.73 3.62
CA PRO A 329 34.84 -22.79 3.41
C PRO A 329 35.28 -23.46 4.71
N PHE A 330 35.30 -22.72 5.82
CA PHE A 330 35.82 -23.17 7.12
C PHE A 330 34.77 -23.85 8.01
N MET A 331 33.49 -23.77 7.64
CA MET A 331 32.39 -24.27 8.47
C MET A 331 31.98 -25.72 8.12
N THR A 332 31.65 -26.48 9.16
CA THR A 332 30.95 -27.77 8.99
C THR A 332 29.54 -27.54 8.41
N THR A 333 29.01 -28.52 7.70
CA THR A 333 27.68 -28.42 7.06
C THR A 333 26.56 -28.10 8.05
N ARG A 334 26.60 -28.68 9.26
CA ARG A 334 25.61 -28.41 10.32
C ARG A 334 25.71 -26.97 10.82
N SER A 335 26.91 -26.51 11.14
CA SER A 335 27.15 -25.14 11.59
C SER A 335 26.76 -24.11 10.53
N TYR A 336 27.03 -24.40 9.26
CA TYR A 336 26.65 -23.53 8.14
C TYR A 336 25.12 -23.40 7.98
N ILE A 337 24.36 -24.50 8.11
CA ILE A 337 22.89 -24.46 8.07
C ILE A 337 22.35 -23.65 9.25
N LEU A 338 22.83 -23.90 10.47
CA LEU A 338 22.39 -23.16 11.66
C LEU A 338 22.70 -21.67 11.56
N TYR A 339 23.89 -21.30 11.08
CA TYR A 339 24.24 -19.91 10.82
C TYR A 339 23.29 -19.26 9.82
N ARG A 340 22.98 -19.97 8.73
CA ARG A 340 22.11 -19.45 7.67
C ARG A 340 20.66 -19.21 8.13
N LEU A 341 20.16 -20.00 9.08
CA LEU A 341 18.82 -19.81 9.64
C LEU A 341 18.81 -18.83 10.81
N GLY A 342 19.78 -18.96 11.72
CA GLY A 342 19.83 -18.19 12.96
C GLY A 342 20.20 -16.72 12.72
N THR A 343 21.16 -16.43 11.84
CA THR A 343 21.61 -15.05 11.62
C THR A 343 20.50 -14.13 11.10
N PRO A 344 19.72 -14.49 10.06
CA PRO A 344 18.60 -13.64 9.64
C PRO A 344 17.57 -13.43 10.75
N LEU A 345 17.17 -14.48 11.47
CA LEU A 345 16.20 -14.38 12.57
C LEU A 345 16.67 -13.40 13.67
N LEU A 346 17.95 -13.47 14.05
CA LEU A 346 18.52 -12.57 15.06
C LEU A 346 18.62 -11.13 14.57
N LEU A 347 19.00 -10.91 13.30
CA LEU A 347 19.14 -9.58 12.74
C LEU A 347 17.81 -8.90 12.44
N TYR A 348 16.77 -9.67 12.07
CA TYR A 348 15.44 -9.12 11.81
C TYR A 348 14.79 -8.55 13.05
N MET A 349 15.08 -9.05 14.26
CA MET A 349 14.47 -8.55 15.49
C MET A 349 14.73 -7.06 15.76
N PRO A 350 15.99 -6.57 15.86
CA PRO A 350 16.23 -5.14 16.09
C PRO A 350 15.77 -4.29 14.90
N ILE A 351 15.94 -4.77 13.67
CA ILE A 351 15.54 -4.01 12.47
C ILE A 351 14.02 -3.82 12.42
N ALA A 352 13.25 -4.87 12.72
CA ALA A 352 11.80 -4.80 12.78
C ALA A 352 11.33 -3.83 13.87
N LEU A 353 11.99 -3.82 15.04
CA LEU A 353 11.68 -2.88 16.11
C LEU A 353 11.91 -1.43 15.66
N PHE A 354 13.08 -1.12 15.09
CA PHE A 354 13.37 0.23 14.59
C PHE A 354 12.45 0.63 13.44
N PHE A 355 12.10 -0.30 12.55
CA PHE A 355 11.12 -0.07 11.50
C PHE A 355 9.73 0.27 12.08
N ALA A 356 9.29 -0.46 13.11
CA ALA A 356 8.05 -0.15 13.80
C ALA A 356 8.10 1.21 14.52
N MET A 357 9.25 1.58 15.09
CA MET A 357 9.46 2.87 15.77
C MET A 357 9.36 4.08 14.84
N VAL A 358 9.60 3.93 13.52
CA VAL A 358 9.42 5.03 12.54
C VAL A 358 8.01 5.61 12.59
N ASN A 359 7.02 4.85 13.04
CA ASN A 359 5.63 5.29 13.16
C ASN A 359 5.37 6.23 14.36
N LEU A 360 6.24 6.21 15.38
CA LEU A 360 6.03 6.97 16.62
C LEU A 360 6.10 8.49 16.44
N PRO A 361 7.08 9.08 15.72
CA PRO A 361 7.13 10.52 15.49
C PRO A 361 5.90 11.07 14.75
N PHE A 362 5.26 10.23 13.92
CA PHE A 362 4.05 10.60 13.17
C PHE A 362 2.75 10.36 13.95
N ARG A 363 2.85 10.03 15.25
CA ARG A 363 1.72 9.90 16.19
C ARG A 363 0.62 8.98 15.69
N ILE A 364 1.01 7.81 15.18
CA ILE A 364 0.04 6.80 14.75
C ILE A 364 -0.60 6.17 15.99
N HIS A 365 -1.94 6.11 15.98
CA HIS A 365 -2.74 5.60 17.09
C HIS A 365 -2.76 4.08 17.02
N PHE A 366 -2.08 3.43 17.97
CA PHE A 366 -2.04 1.98 18.13
C PHE A 366 -3.06 1.46 19.16
N ASP A 367 -3.95 2.33 19.64
CA ASP A 367 -4.87 2.10 20.75
C ASP A 367 -6.33 1.88 20.32
N ALA A 368 -6.59 1.62 19.04
CA ALA A 368 -7.96 1.46 18.54
C ALA A 368 -8.63 0.16 19.02
N HIS A 369 -7.86 -0.93 19.14
CA HIS A 369 -8.35 -2.23 19.64
C HIS A 369 -7.65 -2.69 20.92
N PHE A 370 -6.41 -2.24 21.16
CA PHE A 370 -5.57 -2.64 22.29
C PHE A 370 -5.14 -1.41 23.09
N SER A 371 -4.39 -1.61 24.18
CA SER A 371 -3.67 -0.49 24.79
C SER A 371 -2.60 0.03 23.82
N TYR A 372 -2.27 1.32 23.88
CA TYR A 372 -1.28 1.92 22.98
C TYR A 372 0.04 1.14 22.93
N ALA A 373 0.58 0.79 24.10
CA ALA A 373 1.79 -0.02 24.20
C ALA A 373 1.59 -1.45 23.66
N GLY A 374 0.46 -2.08 23.97
CA GLY A 374 0.14 -3.43 23.49
C GLY A 374 0.03 -3.49 21.97
N GLY A 375 -0.69 -2.54 21.36
CA GLY A 375 -0.82 -2.42 19.91
C GLY A 375 0.51 -2.14 19.22
N PHE A 376 1.34 -1.26 19.79
CA PHE A 376 2.67 -0.97 19.25
C PHE A 376 3.59 -2.20 19.28
N PHE A 377 3.69 -2.91 20.42
CA PHE A 377 4.53 -4.11 20.50
C PHE A 377 3.99 -5.25 19.65
N LEU A 378 2.66 -5.39 19.51
CA LEU A 378 2.06 -6.35 18.60
C LEU A 378 2.38 -6.01 17.13
N TRP A 379 2.37 -4.73 16.77
CA TRP A 379 2.82 -4.27 15.46
C TRP A 379 4.31 -4.58 15.24
N ALA A 380 5.18 -4.25 16.19
CA ALA A 380 6.61 -4.55 16.11
C ALA A 380 6.87 -6.05 15.96
N PHE A 381 6.15 -6.88 16.71
CA PHE A 381 6.22 -8.34 16.59
C PHE A 381 5.70 -8.84 15.23
N THR A 382 4.64 -8.22 14.70
CA THR A 382 4.12 -8.53 13.37
C THR A 382 5.15 -8.19 12.29
N VAL A 383 5.81 -7.03 12.37
CA VAL A 383 6.91 -6.64 11.46
C VAL A 383 8.07 -7.62 11.55
N TYR A 384 8.41 -8.10 12.75
CA TYR A 384 9.44 -9.12 12.93
C TYR A 384 9.09 -10.42 12.21
N LEU A 385 7.88 -10.95 12.43
CA LEU A 385 7.41 -12.13 11.72
C LEU A 385 7.31 -11.91 10.21
N SER A 386 6.97 -10.69 9.79
CA SER A 386 6.94 -10.29 8.37
C SER A 386 8.32 -10.40 7.74
N MET A 387 9.34 -9.81 8.37
CA MET A 387 10.72 -9.87 7.89
C MET A 387 11.23 -11.31 7.88
N CYS A 388 10.86 -12.14 8.85
CA CYS A 388 11.20 -13.56 8.86
C CYS A 388 10.54 -14.30 7.69
N ALA A 389 9.22 -14.16 7.51
CA ALA A 389 8.46 -14.84 6.46
C ALA A 389 8.94 -14.44 5.05
N LEU A 390 9.13 -13.14 4.83
CA LEU A 390 9.53 -12.59 3.54
C LEU A 390 11.03 -12.77 3.28
N GLY A 391 11.86 -12.50 4.28
CA GLY A 391 13.31 -12.54 4.18
C GLY A 391 13.88 -13.95 4.07
N LEU A 392 13.31 -14.93 4.80
CA LEU A 392 13.75 -16.32 4.66
C LEU A 392 13.37 -16.91 3.28
N ALA A 393 12.27 -16.44 2.67
CA ALA A 393 11.95 -16.79 1.29
C ALA A 393 13.01 -16.21 0.31
N VAL A 394 13.51 -15.00 0.56
CA VAL A 394 14.64 -14.43 -0.19
C VAL A 394 15.93 -15.24 0.03
N GLU A 395 16.21 -15.67 1.27
CA GLU A 395 17.33 -16.56 1.57
C GLU A 395 17.25 -17.87 0.78
N PHE A 396 16.07 -18.49 0.71
CA PHE A 396 15.87 -19.67 -0.12
C PHE A 396 16.19 -19.38 -1.60
N ALA A 397 15.58 -18.33 -2.15
CA ALA A 397 15.78 -17.92 -3.54
C ALA A 397 17.24 -17.58 -3.85
N LEU A 398 17.97 -16.96 -2.93
CA LEU A 398 19.41 -16.68 -3.07
C LEU A 398 20.23 -17.93 -3.35
N THR A 399 19.90 -19.07 -2.72
CA THR A 399 20.62 -20.32 -2.98
C THR A 399 20.28 -20.99 -4.30
N ILE A 400 19.09 -20.71 -4.86
CA ILE A 400 18.67 -21.29 -6.15
C ILE A 400 19.10 -20.40 -7.33
N VAL A 401 18.85 -19.10 -7.23
CA VAL A 401 19.04 -18.11 -8.29
C VAL A 401 20.45 -17.50 -8.27
N GLY A 402 21.05 -17.40 -7.09
CA GLY A 402 22.34 -16.75 -6.88
C GLY A 402 22.26 -15.22 -6.76
N PRO A 403 23.31 -14.56 -6.22
CA PRO A 403 23.30 -13.14 -5.91
C PRO A 403 23.24 -12.22 -7.13
N LYS A 404 23.64 -12.69 -8.32
CA LYS A 404 23.66 -11.89 -9.55
C LYS A 404 22.27 -11.60 -10.10
N PHE A 405 21.33 -12.52 -9.92
CA PHE A 405 19.98 -12.45 -10.51
C PHE A 405 18.87 -12.32 -9.46
N ILE A 406 19.21 -12.22 -8.17
CA ILE A 406 18.23 -12.17 -7.09
C ILE A 406 17.32 -10.93 -7.15
N GLY A 407 17.79 -9.83 -7.74
CA GLY A 407 16.96 -8.63 -7.94
C GLY A 407 15.69 -8.92 -8.74
N PHE A 408 15.74 -9.87 -9.67
CA PHE A 408 14.57 -10.31 -10.43
C PHE A 408 13.56 -11.07 -9.58
N PHE A 409 14.03 -11.94 -8.68
CA PHE A 409 13.16 -12.61 -7.72
C PHE A 409 12.50 -11.60 -6.78
N LEU A 410 13.26 -10.62 -6.28
CA LEU A 410 12.74 -9.56 -5.42
C LEU A 410 11.57 -8.82 -6.09
N VAL A 411 11.72 -8.42 -7.36
CA VAL A 411 10.66 -7.73 -8.11
C VAL A 411 9.40 -8.59 -8.22
N CYS A 412 9.53 -9.87 -8.61
CA CYS A 412 8.40 -10.79 -8.67
C CYS A 412 7.74 -10.97 -7.30
N TRP A 413 8.55 -11.11 -6.24
CA TRP A 413 8.06 -11.35 -4.88
C TRP A 413 7.30 -10.15 -4.32
N ILE A 414 7.76 -8.92 -4.62
CA ILE A 414 7.02 -7.69 -4.33
C ILE A 414 5.68 -7.69 -5.07
N ILE A 415 5.69 -7.92 -6.38
CA ILE A 415 4.48 -7.79 -7.21
C ILE A 415 3.40 -8.80 -6.80
N VAL A 416 3.76 -10.07 -6.58
CA VAL A 416 2.81 -11.11 -6.16
C VAL A 416 2.14 -10.74 -4.84
N ASN A 417 2.88 -10.15 -3.90
CA ASN A 417 2.35 -9.73 -2.61
C ASN A 417 1.49 -8.47 -2.71
N VAL A 418 1.99 -7.41 -3.36
CA VAL A 418 1.30 -6.11 -3.48
C VAL A 418 -0.02 -6.22 -4.25
N SER A 419 -0.09 -7.10 -5.25
CA SER A 419 -1.30 -7.34 -6.05
C SER A 419 -2.49 -7.84 -5.24
N THR A 420 -2.29 -8.22 -3.98
CA THR A 420 -3.35 -8.79 -3.11
C THR A 420 -3.84 -7.83 -2.03
N VAL A 421 -3.23 -6.66 -1.89
CA VAL A 421 -3.48 -5.74 -0.77
C VAL A 421 -4.19 -4.46 -1.18
N ALA A 422 -3.95 -3.97 -2.39
CA ALA A 422 -4.48 -2.69 -2.85
C ALA A 422 -6.02 -2.68 -2.85
N LEU A 423 -6.63 -3.72 -3.40
CA LEU A 423 -8.08 -3.89 -3.44
C LEU A 423 -8.49 -5.19 -2.72
N PRO A 424 -9.71 -5.23 -2.15
CA PRO A 424 -10.25 -6.44 -1.56
C PRO A 424 -10.58 -7.48 -2.65
N HIS A 425 -10.63 -8.75 -2.27
CA HIS A 425 -10.81 -9.87 -3.21
C HIS A 425 -12.13 -9.81 -4.00
N GLU A 426 -13.14 -9.14 -3.47
CA GLU A 426 -14.44 -8.92 -4.10
C GLU A 426 -14.31 -8.05 -5.36
N LEU A 427 -13.36 -7.11 -5.38
CA LEU A 427 -13.09 -6.23 -6.52
C LEU A 427 -12.01 -6.78 -7.47
N GLN A 428 -11.50 -7.98 -7.19
CA GLN A 428 -10.43 -8.60 -7.96
C GLN A 428 -10.95 -9.83 -8.70
N PRO A 429 -10.34 -10.19 -9.85
CA PRO A 429 -10.56 -11.50 -10.46
C PRO A 429 -10.28 -12.64 -9.46
N TRP A 430 -10.98 -13.77 -9.62
CA TRP A 430 -10.92 -14.91 -8.70
C TRP A 430 -9.49 -15.43 -8.42
N ILE A 431 -8.56 -15.26 -9.37
CA ILE A 431 -7.18 -15.71 -9.23
C ILE A 431 -6.49 -15.06 -8.03
N PHE A 432 -6.79 -13.81 -7.69
CA PHE A 432 -6.13 -13.07 -6.58
C PHE A 432 -6.54 -13.54 -5.18
N ARG A 433 -7.47 -14.50 -5.07
CA ARG A 433 -7.82 -15.15 -3.80
C ARG A 433 -6.64 -15.90 -3.17
N TYR A 434 -5.56 -16.15 -3.91
CA TYR A 434 -4.29 -16.64 -3.33
C TYR A 434 -3.75 -15.68 -2.25
N GLY A 435 -4.14 -14.40 -2.29
CA GLY A 435 -3.70 -13.37 -1.36
C GLY A 435 -3.97 -13.69 0.10
N ALA A 436 -5.05 -14.40 0.42
CA ALA A 436 -5.31 -14.87 1.77
C ALA A 436 -4.13 -15.67 2.37
N GLY A 437 -3.39 -16.40 1.52
CA GLY A 437 -2.19 -17.14 1.92
C GLY A 437 -0.89 -16.33 1.87
N MET A 438 -0.89 -15.07 1.43
CA MET A 438 0.33 -14.28 1.21
C MET A 438 0.69 -13.39 2.39
N PRO A 439 1.99 -13.15 2.67
CA PRO A 439 2.40 -12.35 3.82
C PRO A 439 1.81 -10.93 3.83
N PHE A 440 1.86 -10.18 2.72
CA PHE A 440 1.42 -8.77 2.73
C PHE A 440 -0.05 -8.61 3.11
N TYR A 441 -0.93 -9.50 2.63
CA TYR A 441 -2.35 -9.49 2.97
C TYR A 441 -2.56 -9.64 4.47
N ASN A 442 -1.91 -10.63 5.09
CA ASN A 442 -2.03 -10.93 6.51
C ASN A 442 -1.45 -9.82 7.40
N ILE A 443 -0.35 -9.19 6.97
CA ILE A 443 0.25 -8.04 7.67
C ILE A 443 -0.68 -6.83 7.58
N ASN A 444 -1.24 -6.57 6.41
CA ASN A 444 -2.18 -5.48 6.17
C ASN A 444 -3.44 -5.61 7.04
N ARG A 445 -4.04 -6.81 7.08
CA ARG A 445 -5.18 -7.12 7.96
C ARG A 445 -4.85 -6.85 9.42
N THR A 446 -3.69 -7.35 9.89
CA THR A 446 -3.24 -7.19 11.28
C THR A 446 -3.07 -5.72 11.65
N VAL A 447 -2.39 -4.92 10.83
CA VAL A 447 -2.18 -3.50 11.17
C VAL A 447 -3.49 -2.71 11.17
N ARG A 448 -4.42 -2.99 10.23
CA ARG A 448 -5.74 -2.37 10.21
C ARG A 448 -6.55 -2.69 11.48
N THR A 449 -6.47 -3.93 11.98
CA THR A 449 -7.10 -4.28 13.25
C THR A 449 -6.51 -3.46 14.40
N ILE A 450 -5.19 -3.29 14.44
CA ILE A 450 -4.50 -2.55 15.52
C ILE A 450 -4.86 -1.07 15.53
N ILE A 451 -4.81 -0.40 14.36
CA ILE A 451 -4.90 1.08 14.27
C ILE A 451 -6.31 1.59 13.98
N PHE A 452 -7.20 0.73 13.47
CA PHE A 452 -8.57 1.11 13.13
C PHE A 452 -9.64 0.18 13.69
N ASN A 453 -9.31 -0.83 14.51
CA ASN A 453 -10.31 -1.73 15.11
C ASN A 453 -11.22 -2.42 14.07
N THR A 454 -10.66 -2.82 12.93
CA THR A 454 -11.34 -3.71 11.96
C THR A 454 -11.48 -5.13 12.51
N LYS A 455 -12.08 -6.04 11.74
CA LYS A 455 -12.25 -7.45 12.12
C LYS A 455 -10.97 -8.04 12.70
N ASN A 456 -11.09 -8.72 13.84
CA ASN A 456 -9.94 -9.30 14.53
C ASN A 456 -9.65 -10.71 14.02
N GLU A 457 -8.68 -10.80 13.11
CA GLU A 457 -8.15 -12.07 12.58
C GLU A 457 -6.66 -12.23 12.88
N ILE A 458 -6.13 -11.52 13.88
CA ILE A 458 -4.70 -11.46 14.15
C ILE A 458 -4.12 -12.86 14.39
N GLY A 459 -4.85 -13.73 15.10
CA GLY A 459 -4.41 -15.12 15.32
C GLY A 459 -4.19 -15.89 14.01
N GLN A 460 -5.13 -15.78 13.06
CA GLN A 460 -5.02 -16.40 11.73
C GLN A 460 -3.88 -15.77 10.92
N ASN A 461 -3.81 -14.44 10.90
CA ASN A 461 -2.82 -13.69 10.15
C ASN A 461 -1.39 -14.04 10.58
N LEU A 462 -1.14 -14.04 11.90
CA LEU A 462 0.17 -14.42 12.45
C LEU A 462 0.47 -15.91 12.23
N GLY A 463 -0.56 -16.77 12.31
CA GLY A 463 -0.42 -18.20 11.98
C GLY A 463 0.08 -18.43 10.56
N ILE A 464 -0.43 -17.68 9.58
CA ILE A 464 0.00 -17.76 8.17
C ILE A 464 1.44 -17.24 8.01
N LEU A 465 1.82 -16.16 8.70
CA LEU A 465 3.22 -15.69 8.69
C LEU A 465 4.17 -16.75 9.27
N ILE A 466 3.80 -17.40 10.37
CA ILE A 466 4.56 -18.49 10.97
C ILE A 466 4.65 -19.68 10.00
N ALA A 467 3.58 -20.02 9.29
CA ALA A 467 3.62 -21.08 8.27
C ALA A 467 4.66 -20.79 7.18
N TRP A 468 4.73 -19.55 6.67
CA TRP A 468 5.78 -19.14 5.72
C TRP A 468 7.19 -19.22 6.30
N ILE A 469 7.36 -18.87 7.57
CA ILE A 469 8.64 -19.02 8.27
C ILE A 469 9.03 -20.50 8.29
N VAL A 470 8.15 -21.39 8.75
CA VAL A 470 8.42 -22.83 8.83
C VAL A 470 8.75 -23.42 7.46
N VAL A 471 7.97 -23.10 6.43
CA VAL A 471 8.24 -23.53 5.04
C VAL A 471 9.62 -23.05 4.60
N SER A 472 9.98 -21.80 4.89
CA SER A 472 11.28 -21.25 4.52
C SER A 472 12.44 -21.88 5.30
N LEU A 473 12.26 -22.20 6.58
CA LEU A 473 13.27 -22.92 7.37
C LEU A 473 13.57 -24.30 6.77
N ILE A 474 12.53 -25.02 6.33
CA ILE A 474 12.68 -26.33 5.69
C ILE A 474 13.36 -26.20 4.32
N THR A 475 12.89 -25.29 3.47
CA THR A 475 13.39 -25.14 2.10
C THR A 475 14.83 -24.60 2.07
N VAL A 476 15.16 -23.62 2.92
CA VAL A 476 16.55 -23.13 3.08
C VAL A 476 17.46 -24.24 3.57
N SER A 477 17.05 -25.01 4.58
CA SER A 477 17.86 -26.13 5.10
C SER A 477 18.15 -27.17 4.02
N LEU A 478 17.10 -27.60 3.30
CA LEU A 478 17.20 -28.60 2.26
C LEU A 478 18.07 -28.12 1.09
N ALA A 479 17.82 -26.91 0.59
CA ALA A 479 18.60 -26.32 -0.51
C ALA A 479 20.07 -26.14 -0.13
N THR A 480 20.34 -25.69 1.10
CA THR A 480 21.71 -25.55 1.63
C THR A 480 22.40 -26.90 1.71
N TRP A 481 21.71 -27.91 2.26
CA TRP A 481 22.27 -29.26 2.38
C TRP A 481 22.60 -29.87 1.02
N LEU A 482 21.70 -29.75 0.04
CA LEU A 482 21.92 -30.23 -1.33
C LEU A 482 23.12 -29.54 -1.99
N SER A 483 23.18 -28.21 -1.94
CA SER A 483 24.28 -27.43 -2.51
C SER A 483 25.62 -27.74 -1.82
N ARG A 484 25.62 -27.90 -0.49
CA ARG A 484 26.84 -28.24 0.26
C ARG A 484 27.29 -29.67 0.00
N ARG A 485 26.38 -30.64 -0.12
CA ARG A 485 26.72 -32.04 -0.46
C ARG A 485 27.40 -32.12 -1.82
N LYS A 486 26.90 -31.37 -2.82
CA LYS A 486 27.55 -31.27 -4.13
C LYS A 486 28.96 -30.67 -4.01
N ALA A 487 29.12 -29.56 -3.30
CA ALA A 487 30.42 -28.90 -3.11
C ALA A 487 31.45 -29.81 -2.42
N VAL A 488 31.05 -30.51 -1.35
CA VAL A 488 31.93 -31.44 -0.63
C VAL A 488 32.33 -32.63 -1.50
N ASN A 489 31.40 -33.19 -2.28
CA ASN A 489 31.71 -34.29 -3.19
C ASN A 489 32.68 -33.86 -4.31
N LEU A 490 32.52 -32.65 -4.85
CA LEU A 490 33.44 -32.10 -5.84
C LEU A 490 34.84 -31.87 -5.24
N HIS A 491 34.93 -31.32 -4.03
CA HIS A 491 36.21 -31.14 -3.36
C HIS A 491 36.90 -32.48 -3.08
N ARG A 492 36.15 -33.50 -2.63
CA ARG A 492 36.71 -34.85 -2.43
C ARG A 492 37.26 -35.44 -3.72
N LYS A 493 36.54 -35.31 -4.84
CA LYS A 493 37.03 -35.76 -6.15
C LYS A 493 38.31 -35.04 -6.58
N ALA A 494 38.34 -33.72 -6.47
CA ALA A 494 39.53 -32.92 -6.80
C ALA A 494 40.74 -33.34 -5.96
N LYS A 495 40.55 -33.59 -4.65
CA LYS A 495 41.63 -34.05 -3.77
C LYS A 495 42.13 -35.45 -4.14
N THR A 496 41.24 -36.37 -4.51
CA THR A 496 41.62 -37.71 -4.98
C THR A 496 42.33 -37.67 -6.34
N GLU A 497 42.01 -36.72 -7.21
CA GLU A 497 42.73 -36.50 -8.47
C GLU A 497 44.13 -35.92 -8.23
N GLU A 498 44.27 -34.96 -7.29
CA GLU A 498 45.58 -34.44 -6.86
C GLU A 498 46.46 -35.51 -6.21
N GLU A 499 45.87 -36.42 -5.41
CA GLU A 499 46.61 -37.55 -4.80
C GLU A 499 47.01 -38.64 -5.81
N ARG A 500 46.47 -38.62 -7.03
CA ARG A 500 46.77 -39.59 -8.12
C ARG A 500 47.77 -39.06 -9.15
N MET A 501 48.03 -37.76 -9.16
CA MET A 501 49.09 -37.12 -9.95
C MET A 501 50.38 -37.09 -9.15
#